data_AF-A0A356F7U6-F1
#
_entry.id   AF-A0A356F7U6-F1
#
_cell.length_a   1.000
_cell.length_b   1.000
_cell.length_c   1.000
_cell.angle_alpha   90.00
_cell.angle_beta   90.00
_cell.angle_gamma   90.00
#
_symmetry.space_group_name_H-M   'P 1'
#
loop_
_entity.id
_entity.type
_entity.pdbx_description
1 polymer ?
#
loop_
_entity_poly.entity_id
_entity_poly.type
_entity_poly.pdbx_seq_one_letter_code
_entity_poly.pdbx_strand_id
1 'polypeptide(L)'
;WHFPHYSNHGMQSPGGAIRSGDYKLLEYFENNTVQLFNLQKDPGEQNDLARAEPNKAAELLATLRNWRKKVSARMMPPNKDWKPEK
;
A
#
# COMPACT_ATOMS: atom_id res chain seq x y z
N TRP A 1 1.58 -8.72 -0.70
CA TRP A 1 2.88 -8.41 -1.30
C TRP A 1 3.56 -7.34 -0.48
N HIS A 2 4.90 -7.35 -0.46
CA HIS A 2 5.72 -6.37 0.25
C HIS A 2 6.90 -6.01 -0.64
N PHE A 3 7.00 -4.75 -1.05
CA PHE A 3 8.02 -4.26 -1.97
C PHE A 3 8.63 -2.96 -1.41
N PRO A 4 9.60 -3.07 -0.48
CA PRO A 4 10.22 -1.93 0.20
C PRO A 4 11.33 -1.29 -0.64
N HIS A 5 11.13 -1.17 -1.96
CA HIS A 5 12.10 -0.64 -2.91
C HIS A 5 11.40 0.25 -3.92
N TYR A 6 12.10 1.24 -4.46
CA TYR A 6 11.63 1.95 -5.64
C TYR A 6 11.74 1.04 -6.86
N SER A 7 10.70 1.00 -7.68
CA SER A 7 10.70 0.23 -8.93
C SER A 7 11.46 0.97 -10.02
N ASN A 8 12.35 0.26 -10.75
CA ASN A 8 12.98 0.78 -11.96
C ASN A 8 11.99 0.86 -13.15
N HIS A 9 10.82 0.24 -13.04
CA HIS A 9 9.72 0.37 -13.99
C HIS A 9 8.71 1.38 -13.44
N GLY A 10 8.77 2.62 -13.95
CA GLY A 10 7.79 3.66 -13.65
C GLY A 10 7.98 4.41 -12.32
N MET A 11 9.14 4.29 -11.65
CA MET A 11 9.45 4.96 -10.38
C MET A 11 8.37 4.75 -9.29
N GLN A 12 7.70 3.61 -9.28
CA GLN A 12 6.70 3.32 -8.25
C GLN A 12 7.35 3.37 -6.86
N SER A 13 6.74 4.17 -5.98
CA SER A 13 7.16 4.31 -4.60
C SER A 13 7.10 2.94 -3.89
N PRO A 14 8.00 2.72 -2.92
CA PRO A 14 7.96 1.55 -2.06
C PRO A 14 6.59 1.37 -1.42
N GLY A 15 6.13 0.12 -1.36
CA GLY A 15 4.78 -0.15 -0.88
C GLY A 15 4.47 -1.60 -0.58
N GLY A 16 3.25 -1.81 -0.14
CA GLY A 16 2.65 -3.11 0.11
C GLY A 16 1.32 -3.22 -0.62
N ALA A 17 0.90 -4.45 -0.87
CA ALA A 17 -0.41 -4.71 -1.46
C ALA A 17 -1.06 -5.94 -0.83
N ILE A 18 -2.36 -5.91 -0.64
CA ILE A 18 -3.17 -7.06 -0.25
C ILE A 18 -4.40 -7.14 -1.15
N ARG A 19 -4.75 -8.35 -1.59
CA ARG A 19 -6.05 -8.66 -2.17
C ARG A 19 -6.77 -9.62 -1.26
N SER A 20 -8.02 -9.34 -0.95
CA SER A 20 -8.91 -10.19 -0.15
C SER A 20 -10.30 -10.17 -0.75
N GLY A 21 -10.72 -11.30 -1.32
CA GLY A 21 -11.95 -11.38 -2.13
C GLY A 21 -11.92 -10.37 -3.28
N ASP A 22 -12.97 -9.56 -3.37
CA ASP A 22 -13.14 -8.55 -4.41
C ASP A 22 -12.28 -7.30 -4.19
N TYR A 23 -11.71 -7.10 -3.00
CA TYR A 23 -11.00 -5.87 -2.67
C TYR A 23 -9.49 -6.02 -2.79
N LYS A 24 -8.85 -4.94 -3.25
CA LYS A 24 -7.40 -4.76 -3.23
C LYS A 24 -7.06 -3.46 -2.51
N LEU A 25 -6.09 -3.51 -1.60
CA LEU A 25 -5.51 -2.34 -0.96
C LEU A 25 -4.03 -2.21 -1.34
N LEU A 26 -3.62 -0.97 -1.62
CA LEU A 26 -2.23 -0.55 -1.79
C LEU A 26 -1.84 0.32 -0.59
N GLU A 27 -0.68 0.06 0.02
CA GLU A 27 -0.04 0.89 1.06
C GLU A 27 1.23 1.50 0.47
N TYR A 28 1.35 2.83 0.50
CA TYR A 28 2.54 3.56 0.05
C TYR A 28 3.38 3.95 1.26
N PHE A 29 4.64 3.51 1.32
CA PHE A 29 5.48 3.71 2.50
C PHE A 29 6.06 5.12 2.59
N GLU A 30 6.22 5.79 1.46
CA GLU A 30 6.83 7.12 1.36
C GLU A 30 6.01 8.20 2.10
N ASN A 31 4.69 8.15 1.96
CA ASN A 31 3.77 9.13 2.55
C ASN A 31 2.75 8.50 3.51
N ASN A 32 2.86 7.20 3.79
CA ASN A 32 1.92 6.42 4.62
C ASN A 32 0.46 6.51 4.15
N THR A 33 0.23 6.70 2.86
CA THR A 33 -1.13 6.71 2.28
C THR A 33 -1.56 5.33 1.82
N VAL A 34 -2.86 5.16 1.60
CA VAL A 34 -3.44 3.93 1.07
C VAL A 34 -4.44 4.23 -0.04
N GLN A 35 -4.62 3.29 -0.95
CA GLN A 35 -5.72 3.26 -1.91
C GLN A 35 -6.46 1.93 -1.80
N LEU A 36 -7.77 1.95 -1.99
CA LEU A 36 -8.64 0.78 -1.93
C LEU A 36 -9.45 0.67 -3.21
N PHE A 37 -9.48 -0.52 -3.82
CA PHE A 37 -10.23 -0.78 -5.04
C PHE A 37 -11.10 -2.02 -4.88
N ASN A 38 -12.29 -2.01 -5.49
CA ASN A 38 -13.11 -3.20 -5.65
C ASN A 38 -12.89 -3.74 -7.07
N LEU A 39 -12.06 -4.78 -7.20
CA LEU A 39 -11.65 -5.35 -8.49
C LEU A 39 -12.76 -6.11 -9.23
N GLN A 40 -13.84 -6.48 -8.54
CA GLN A 40 -15.01 -7.07 -9.21
C GLN A 40 -15.76 -6.00 -10.03
N LYS A 41 -15.87 -4.78 -9.48
CA LYS A 41 -16.57 -3.66 -10.13
C LYS A 41 -15.65 -2.77 -10.95
N ASP A 42 -14.38 -2.70 -10.56
CA ASP A 42 -13.36 -1.84 -11.13
C ASP A 42 -12.03 -2.60 -11.27
N PRO A 43 -11.94 -3.51 -12.25
CA PRO A 43 -10.71 -4.26 -12.51
C PRO A 43 -9.54 -3.37 -12.98
N GLY A 44 -9.82 -2.13 -13.41
CA GLY A 44 -8.83 -1.17 -13.85
C GLY A 44 -8.24 -0.30 -12.74
N GLU A 45 -8.70 -0.45 -11.48
CA GLU A 45 -8.20 0.32 -10.33
C GLU A 45 -8.32 1.84 -10.52
N GLN A 46 -9.42 2.29 -11.12
CA GLN A 46 -9.65 3.70 -11.46
C GLN A 46 -10.30 4.51 -10.34
N ASN A 47 -11.03 3.85 -9.43
CA ASN A 47 -11.84 4.49 -8.40
C ASN A 47 -11.31 4.14 -7.02
N ASP A 48 -10.59 5.08 -6.40
CA ASP A 48 -10.12 4.92 -5.02
C ASP A 48 -11.28 5.06 -4.01
N LEU A 49 -11.58 3.96 -3.33
CA LEU A 49 -12.62 3.82 -2.32
C LEU A 49 -12.11 4.06 -0.90
N ALA A 50 -10.82 4.36 -0.68
CA ALA A 50 -10.25 4.44 0.67
C ALA A 50 -10.97 5.45 1.58
N ARG A 51 -11.45 6.57 1.02
CA ARG A 51 -12.24 7.58 1.74
C ARG A 51 -13.73 7.21 1.88
N ALA A 52 -14.27 6.47 0.91
CA ALA A 52 -15.67 6.08 0.88
C ALA A 52 -15.94 4.85 1.78
N GLU A 53 -14.97 3.95 1.90
CA GLU A 53 -15.04 2.72 2.70
C GLU A 53 -13.87 2.62 3.71
N PRO A 54 -13.74 3.58 4.66
CA PRO A 54 -12.58 3.66 5.56
C PRO A 54 -12.43 2.42 6.44
N ASN A 55 -13.54 1.79 6.84
CA ASN A 55 -13.53 0.57 7.64
C ASN A 55 -12.89 -0.60 6.87
N LYS A 56 -13.22 -0.76 5.58
CA LYS A 56 -12.64 -1.81 4.73
C LYS A 56 -11.15 -1.56 4.48
N ALA A 57 -10.78 -0.30 4.26
CA ALA A 57 -9.37 0.08 4.13
C ALA A 57 -8.58 -0.24 5.40
N ALA A 58 -9.11 0.12 6.59
CA ALA A 58 -8.46 -0.15 7.87
C ALA A 58 -8.32 -1.66 8.14
N GLU A 59 -9.34 -2.46 7.84
CA GLU A 59 -9.33 -3.92 7.98
C GLU A 59 -8.22 -4.56 7.14
N LEU A 60 -8.14 -4.22 5.85
CA LEU A 60 -7.14 -4.77 4.94
C LEU A 60 -5.73 -4.28 5.28
N LEU A 61 -5.58 -3.01 5.68
CA LEU A 61 -4.31 -2.48 6.14
C LEU A 61 -3.80 -3.20 7.39
N ALA A 62 -4.68 -3.44 8.37
CA ALA A 62 -4.33 -4.20 9.57
C ALA A 62 -3.91 -5.63 9.21
N THR A 63 -4.65 -6.28 8.32
CA THR A 63 -4.35 -7.63 7.82
C THR A 63 -2.98 -7.69 7.12
N LEU A 64 -2.70 -6.74 6.23
CA LEU A 64 -1.42 -6.62 5.53
C LEU A 64 -0.26 -6.43 6.52
N ARG A 65 -0.40 -5.51 7.47
CA ARG A 65 0.62 -5.22 8.48
C ARG A 65 0.85 -6.42 9.42
N ASN A 66 -0.19 -7.14 9.79
CA ASN A 66 -0.08 -8.35 10.61
C ASN A 66 0.65 -9.46 9.86
N TRP A 67 0.30 -9.70 8.59
CA TRP A 67 1.03 -10.63 7.75
C TRP A 67 2.51 -10.24 7.62
N ARG A 68 2.80 -8.96 7.41
CA ARG A 68 4.17 -8.42 7.33
C ARG A 68 4.99 -8.75 8.57
N LYS A 69 4.42 -8.57 9.76
CA LYS A 69 5.04 -8.96 11.04
C LYS A 69 5.25 -10.47 11.14
N LYS A 70 4.23 -11.26 10.79
CA LYS A 70 4.27 -12.73 10.87
C LYS A 70 5.41 -13.35 10.07
N VAL A 71 5.70 -12.79 8.89
CA VAL A 71 6.78 -13.29 8.03
C VAL A 71 8.12 -12.58 8.28
N SER A 72 8.21 -11.71 9.29
CA SER A 72 9.39 -10.90 9.60
C SER A 72 9.92 -10.11 8.38
N ALA A 73 9.01 -9.54 7.58
CA ALA A 73 9.42 -8.81 6.39
C ALA A 73 10.19 -7.54 6.77
N ARG A 74 11.32 -7.31 6.08
CA ARG A 74 12.17 -6.14 6.34
C ARG A 74 11.53 -4.86 5.84
N MET A 75 11.50 -3.84 6.69
CA MET A 75 11.15 -2.47 6.29
C MET A 75 12.41 -1.71 5.89
N MET A 76 12.23 -0.74 5.00
CA MET A 76 13.28 0.20 4.64
C MET A 76 13.43 1.28 5.73
N PRO A 77 14.66 1.63 6.14
CA PRO A 77 14.89 2.73 7.06
C PRO A 77 14.63 4.07 6.36
N PRO A 78 14.16 5.10 7.08
CA PRO A 78 14.09 6.46 6.54
C PRO A 78 15.47 6.95 6.10
N ASN A 79 15.54 7.63 4.95
CA ASN A 79 16.75 8.32 4.54
C ASN A 79 16.93 9.60 5.38
N LYS A 80 17.93 9.61 6.27
CA LYS A 80 18.20 10.73 7.18
C LYS A 80 18.69 11.99 6.46
N ASP A 81 19.28 11.83 5.28
CA ASP A 81 19.87 12.94 4.52
C ASP A 81 18.89 13.55 3.52
N TRP A 82 17.66 13.01 3.44
CA TRP A 82 16.62 13.53 2.55
C TRP A 82 16.15 14.91 3.02
N LYS A 83 16.16 15.87 2.10
CA LYS A 83 15.63 17.22 2.29
C LYS A 83 14.52 17.42 1.24
N PRO A 84 13.28 17.75 1.65
CA PRO A 84 12.26 18.11 0.67
C PRO A 84 12.75 19.32 -0.14
N GLU A 85 12.55 19.29 -1.46
CA GLU A 85 12.80 20.46 -2.30
C GLU A 85 11.94 21.63 -1.79
N LYS A 86 12.54 22.83 -1.73
CA LYS A 86 11.90 24.05 -1.23
C LYS A 86 10.89 24.61 -2.21
#